data_AF-A0A2D6NG43-F1
#
_entry.id   AF-A0A2D6NG43-F1
#
_cell.length_a   1.000
_cell.length_b   1.000
_cell.length_c   1.000
_cell.angle_alpha   90.00
_cell.angle_beta   90.00
_cell.angle_gamma   90.00
#
_symmetry.space_group_name_H-M   'P 1'
#
loop_
_entity.id
_entity.type
_entity.pdbx_description
1 polymer ?
#
loop_
_entity_poly.entity_id
_entity_poly.type
_entity_poly.pdbx_seq_one_letter_code
_entity_poly.pdbx_strand_id
1 'polypeptide(L)'
;MKEKPTKQEKIQANNLIEEVTEILGPCVKCGMCKSNCPVFKTIREESISPRGHSISLLNKKLEESLFDCTLCKSCERNCPLGIKICDSITKAREALSLKKKNTKQNEEMLKNLEETGNPFGNNPPKGEELFCC
;
A
#
# COMPACT_ATOMS: atom_id res chain seq x y z
N MET A 1 8.96 -4.52 -21.46
CA MET A 1 7.98 -3.42 -21.55
C MET A 1 6.82 -3.80 -20.65
N LYS A 2 6.40 -2.96 -19.69
CA LYS A 2 5.24 -3.30 -18.83
C LYS A 2 4.00 -3.38 -19.71
N GLU A 3 3.26 -4.48 -19.66
CA GLU A 3 2.00 -4.62 -20.38
C GLU A 3 1.03 -3.50 -19.97
N LYS A 4 0.17 -3.06 -20.88
CA LYS A 4 -0.81 -2.02 -20.58
C LYS A 4 -1.98 -2.63 -19.78
N PRO A 5 -2.56 -1.90 -18.80
CA PRO A 5 -3.74 -2.38 -18.08
C PRO A 5 -4.91 -2.66 -19.02
N THR A 6 -5.58 -3.79 -18.81
CA THR A 6 -6.82 -4.17 -19.49
C THR A 6 -7.98 -3.24 -19.13
N LYS A 7 -9.09 -3.31 -19.87
CA LYS A 7 -10.29 -2.52 -19.57
C LYS A 7 -10.87 -2.86 -18.18
N GLN A 8 -10.90 -4.14 -17.82
CA GLN A 8 -11.40 -4.60 -16.52
C GLN A 8 -10.51 -4.10 -15.37
N GLU A 9 -9.18 -4.20 -15.51
CA GLU A 9 -8.24 -3.69 -14.49
C GLU A 9 -8.39 -2.18 -14.28
N LYS A 10 -8.64 -1.40 -15.34
CA LYS A 10 -8.90 0.05 -15.22
C LYS A 10 -10.18 0.36 -14.46
N ILE A 11 -11.25 -0.39 -14.71
CA ILE A 11 -12.53 -0.22 -14.01
C ILE A 11 -12.34 -0.55 -12.53
N GLN A 12 -11.72 -1.70 -12.23
CA GLN A 12 -11.45 -2.10 -10.85
C GLN A 12 -10.57 -1.09 -10.11
N ALA A 13 -9.50 -0.59 -10.75
CA ALA A 13 -8.64 0.42 -10.16
C ALA A 13 -9.38 1.73 -9.86
N ASN A 14 -10.38 2.11 -10.67
CA ASN A 14 -11.20 3.29 -10.40
C ASN A 14 -12.18 3.05 -9.25
N ASN A 15 -12.82 1.88 -9.18
CA ASN A 15 -13.70 1.52 -8.05
C ASN A 15 -12.94 1.59 -6.72
N LEU A 16 -11.72 1.05 -6.67
CA LEU A 16 -10.85 1.13 -5.50
C LEU A 16 -10.52 2.57 -5.10
N ILE A 17 -10.35 3.49 -6.05
CA ILE A 17 -10.08 4.91 -5.76
C ILE A 17 -11.30 5.61 -5.16
N GLU A 18 -12.51 5.26 -5.61
CA GLU A 18 -13.74 5.78 -4.99
C GLU A 18 -13.89 5.25 -3.56
N GLU A 19 -13.70 3.95 -3.32
CA GLU A 19 -13.70 3.36 -1.97
C GLU A 19 -12.66 4.02 -1.05
N VAL A 20 -11.46 4.30 -1.56
CA VAL A 20 -10.42 5.05 -0.82
C VAL A 20 -10.91 6.44 -0.44
N THR A 21 -11.60 7.13 -1.35
CA THR A 21 -12.15 8.47 -1.12
C THR A 21 -13.23 8.43 -0.05
N GLU A 22 -14.09 7.40 -0.05
CA GLU A 22 -15.12 7.18 0.98
C GLU A 22 -14.51 6.93 2.37
N ILE A 23 -13.50 6.04 2.46
CA ILE A 23 -12.79 5.76 3.72
C ILE A 23 -12.19 7.04 4.32
N LEU A 24 -11.58 7.87 3.47
CA LEU A 24 -10.88 9.09 3.88
C LEU A 24 -11.79 10.31 4.01
N GLY A 25 -13.04 10.24 3.53
CA GLY A 25 -14.00 11.36 3.50
C GLY A 25 -14.15 12.11 4.83
N PRO A 26 -14.22 11.43 5.99
CA PRO A 26 -14.30 12.10 7.29
C PRO A 26 -13.04 12.87 7.72
N CYS A 27 -11.92 12.79 6.99
CA CYS A 27 -10.64 13.37 7.42
C CYS A 27 -10.66 14.90 7.53
N VAL A 28 -10.54 15.41 8.76
CA VAL A 28 -10.40 16.85 9.07
C VAL A 28 -8.96 17.37 9.03
N LYS A 29 -8.01 16.56 8.55
CA LYS A 29 -6.59 16.93 8.35
C LYS A 29 -5.84 17.40 9.62
N CYS A 30 -6.27 16.95 10.81
CA CYS A 30 -5.72 17.39 12.11
C CYS A 30 -4.23 17.02 12.35
N GLY A 31 -3.71 15.97 11.71
CA GLY A 31 -2.31 15.56 11.83
C GLY A 31 -1.97 14.60 12.97
N MET A 32 -2.94 14.07 13.71
CA MET A 32 -2.68 13.08 14.76
C MET A 32 -2.07 11.76 14.22
N CYS A 33 -2.41 11.39 12.98
CA CYS A 33 -1.80 10.26 12.31
C CYS A 33 -0.30 10.50 12.02
N LYS A 34 0.08 11.74 11.72
CA LYS A 34 1.46 12.14 11.37
C LYS A 34 2.38 12.05 12.60
N SER A 35 1.97 12.60 13.73
CA SER A 35 2.79 12.66 14.96
C SER A 35 3.21 11.26 15.46
N ASN A 36 2.39 10.25 15.21
CA ASN A 36 2.59 8.88 15.65
C ASN A 36 3.16 7.95 14.58
N CYS A 37 3.42 8.45 13.36
CA CYS A 37 3.94 7.64 12.27
C CYS A 37 5.46 7.42 12.41
N PRO A 38 5.95 6.17 12.44
CA PRO A 38 7.40 5.90 12.51
C PRO A 38 8.12 6.36 11.23
N VAL A 39 7.50 6.17 10.05
CA VAL A 39 8.08 6.60 8.76
C VAL A 39 8.29 8.12 8.74
N PHE A 40 7.29 8.90 9.15
CA PHE A 40 7.42 10.35 9.24
C PHE A 40 8.45 10.79 10.28
N LYS A 41 8.57 10.11 11.42
CA LYS A 41 9.59 10.42 12.43
C LYS A 41 11.02 10.28 11.90
N THR A 42 11.23 9.35 10.97
CA THR A 42 12.53 9.12 10.32
C THR A 42 12.75 10.05 9.13
N ILE A 43 11.84 10.05 8.15
CA ILE A 43 12.04 10.74 6.87
C ILE A 43 11.75 12.24 6.98
N ARG A 44 10.85 12.64 7.87
CA ARG A 44 10.45 14.04 8.14
C ARG A 44 9.84 14.79 6.94
N GLU A 45 9.41 14.07 5.91
CA GLU A 45 8.72 14.65 4.75
C GLU A 45 7.19 14.49 4.88
N GLU A 46 6.44 15.58 4.71
CA GLU A 46 4.98 15.56 4.87
C GLU A 46 4.28 14.70 3.83
N SER A 47 4.78 14.70 2.60
CA SER A 47 4.26 13.93 1.46
C SER A 47 4.17 12.42 1.78
N ILE A 48 5.13 11.90 2.55
CA ILE A 48 5.24 10.48 2.96
C ILE A 48 4.51 10.21 4.29
N SER A 49 4.10 11.26 5.00
CA SER A 49 3.32 11.10 6.23
C SER A 49 1.94 10.50 5.92
N PRO A 50 1.29 9.80 6.89
CA PRO A 50 -0.06 9.27 6.68
C PRO A 50 -1.08 10.38 6.41
N ARG A 51 -0.87 11.60 6.94
CA ARG A 51 -1.74 12.75 6.59
C ARG A 51 -1.52 13.18 5.14
N GLY A 52 -0.27 13.30 4.71
CA GLY A 52 0.09 13.63 3.33
C GLY A 52 -0.51 12.63 2.35
N HIS A 53 -0.34 11.33 2.61
CA HIS A 53 -1.01 10.28 1.84
C HIS A 53 -2.52 10.44 1.82
N SER A 54 -3.17 10.65 2.98
CA SER A 54 -4.62 10.87 3.00
C SER A 54 -5.06 12.07 2.15
N ILE A 55 -4.31 13.18 2.16
CA ILE A 55 -4.61 14.36 1.33
C ILE A 55 -4.39 14.06 -0.16
N SER A 56 -3.31 13.36 -0.51
CA SER A 56 -3.02 12.97 -1.89
C SER A 56 -4.12 12.06 -2.45
N LEU A 57 -4.52 11.05 -1.67
CA LEU A 57 -5.57 10.09 -2.01
C LEU A 57 -6.96 10.74 -2.12
N LEU A 58 -7.31 11.67 -1.23
CA LEU A 58 -8.55 12.46 -1.35
C LEU A 58 -8.61 13.28 -2.64
N ASN A 59 -7.44 13.68 -3.18
CA ASN A 59 -7.34 14.32 -4.49
C ASN A 59 -7.20 13.31 -5.65
N LYS A 60 -7.47 12.02 -5.39
CA LYS A 60 -7.36 10.91 -6.35
C LYS A 60 -5.96 10.78 -6.98
N LYS A 61 -4.93 11.24 -6.27
CA LYS A 61 -3.53 11.09 -6.68
C LYS A 61 -2.95 9.84 -6.05
N LEU A 62 -2.45 8.94 -6.89
CA LEU A 62 -1.74 7.74 -6.49
C LEU A 62 -0.25 7.95 -6.72
N GLU A 63 0.52 7.98 -5.65
CA GLU A 63 1.97 8.22 -5.64
C GLU A 63 2.71 6.94 -5.24
N GLU A 64 3.93 6.73 -5.77
CA GLU A 64 4.74 5.56 -5.42
C GLU A 64 5.15 5.56 -3.95
N SER A 65 5.24 6.73 -3.31
CA SER A 65 5.47 6.89 -1.87
C SER A 65 4.43 6.19 -0.98
N LEU A 66 3.26 5.84 -1.53
CA LEU A 66 2.30 4.98 -0.84
C LEU A 66 2.93 3.66 -0.41
N PHE A 67 3.97 3.16 -1.09
CA PHE A 67 4.74 1.97 -0.73
C PHE A 67 5.67 2.16 0.49
N ASP A 68 6.00 3.39 0.88
CA ASP A 68 6.81 3.68 2.07
C ASP A 68 6.05 3.42 3.39
N CYS A 69 4.72 3.39 3.33
CA CYS A 69 3.91 3.07 4.50
C CYS A 69 4.17 1.63 4.99
N THR A 70 4.57 1.46 6.25
CA THR A 70 4.82 0.12 6.80
C THR A 70 3.55 -0.64 7.23
N LEU A 71 2.36 -0.08 7.00
CA LEU A 71 1.07 -0.63 7.44
C LEU A 71 1.00 -0.98 8.94
N CYS A 72 1.79 -0.30 9.79
CA CYS A 72 1.85 -0.57 11.24
C CYS A 72 0.59 -0.15 12.06
N LYS A 73 -0.42 0.44 11.42
CA LYS A 73 -1.70 0.90 12.01
C LYS A 73 -1.59 1.89 13.18
N SER A 74 -0.42 2.50 13.40
CA SER A 74 -0.26 3.57 14.40
C SER A 74 -1.18 4.76 14.12
N CYS A 75 -1.34 5.13 12.84
CA CYS A 75 -2.22 6.23 12.43
C CYS A 75 -3.70 5.99 12.76
N GLU A 76 -4.19 4.76 12.61
CA GLU A 76 -5.58 4.39 12.88
C GLU A 76 -5.88 4.40 14.38
N ARG A 77 -4.97 3.82 15.18
CA ARG A 77 -5.10 3.79 16.65
C ARG A 77 -5.21 5.18 17.26
N ASN A 78 -4.56 6.17 16.65
CA ASN A 78 -4.53 7.54 17.14
C ASN A 78 -5.51 8.46 16.40
N CYS A 79 -6.28 7.97 15.43
CA CYS A 79 -7.22 8.82 14.71
C CYS A 79 -8.45 9.11 15.60
N PRO A 80 -8.75 10.37 15.95
CA PRO A 80 -9.91 10.70 16.78
C PRO A 80 -11.25 10.42 16.07
N LEU A 81 -11.22 10.26 14.74
CA LEU A 81 -12.39 9.95 13.91
C LEU A 81 -12.45 8.46 13.50
N GLY A 82 -11.53 7.63 13.99
CA GLY A 82 -11.52 6.18 13.70
C GLY A 82 -11.25 5.80 12.24
N ILE A 83 -10.66 6.70 11.44
CA ILE A 83 -10.42 6.50 10.00
C ILE A 83 -9.45 5.33 9.77
N LYS A 84 -9.82 4.44 8.84
CA LYS A 84 -9.04 3.26 8.42
C LYS A 84 -7.98 3.61 7.38
N ILE A 85 -7.01 4.42 7.78
CA ILE A 85 -5.98 4.96 6.89
C ILE A 85 -5.15 3.83 6.25
N CYS A 86 -4.81 2.76 6.96
CA CYS A 86 -4.07 1.65 6.39
C CYS A 86 -4.90 0.89 5.34
N ASP A 87 -6.20 0.72 5.55
CA ASP A 87 -7.07 0.10 4.55
C ASP A 87 -7.14 0.93 3.26
N SER A 88 -7.21 2.27 3.38
CA SER A 88 -7.14 3.16 2.22
C SER A 88 -5.80 3.06 1.47
N ILE A 89 -4.68 2.91 2.19
CA ILE A 89 -3.35 2.77 1.58
C ILE A 89 -3.24 1.43 0.86
N THR A 90 -3.74 0.34 1.45
CA THR A 90 -3.74 -0.99 0.84
C THR A 90 -4.54 -1.00 -0.47
N LYS A 91 -5.76 -0.46 -0.46
CA LYS A 91 -6.58 -0.32 -1.68
C LYS A 91 -5.93 0.57 -2.74
N ALA A 92 -5.27 1.65 -2.33
CA ALA A 92 -4.52 2.52 -3.24
C ALA A 92 -3.32 1.81 -3.89
N ARG A 93 -2.60 0.97 -3.13
CA ARG A 93 -1.52 0.11 -3.66
C ARG A 93 -2.04 -0.92 -4.65
N GLU A 94 -3.19 -1.52 -4.37
CA GLU A 94 -3.86 -2.43 -5.29
C GLU A 94 -4.22 -1.71 -6.60
N ALA A 95 -4.78 -0.50 -6.52
CA ALA A 95 -5.06 0.33 -7.70
C ALA A 95 -3.78 0.68 -8.48
N LEU A 96 -2.64 0.93 -7.82
CA LEU A 96 -1.35 1.11 -8.47
C LEU A 96 -0.87 -0.17 -9.18
N SER A 97 -1.02 -1.32 -8.54
CA SER A 97 -0.66 -2.63 -9.10
C SER A 97 -1.47 -2.94 -10.36
N LEU A 98 -2.80 -2.74 -10.33
CA LEU A 98 -3.68 -2.87 -11.49
C LEU A 98 -3.31 -1.90 -12.63
N LYS A 99 -2.82 -0.70 -12.28
CA LYS A 99 -2.29 0.29 -13.23
C LYS A 99 -0.86 -0.01 -13.70
N LYS A 100 -0.27 -1.15 -13.30
CA LYS A 100 1.09 -1.59 -13.63
C LYS A 100 2.17 -0.57 -13.19
N LYS A 101 1.93 0.08 -12.05
CA LYS A 101 2.81 1.07 -11.39
C LYS A 101 3.37 0.55 -10.06
N ASN A 102 3.76 -0.72 -10.01
CA ASN A 102 4.46 -1.29 -8.85
C ASN A 102 5.93 -0.83 -8.79
N THR A 103 6.51 -0.92 -7.59
CA THR A 103 7.95 -0.76 -7.36
C THR A 103 8.73 -1.88 -8.05
N LYS A 104 10.01 -1.63 -8.36
CA LYS A 104 10.88 -2.64 -8.99
C LYS A 104 11.02 -3.89 -8.13
N GLN A 105 11.16 -3.71 -6.82
CA GLN A 105 11.30 -4.80 -5.84
C GLN A 105 10.04 -5.67 -5.78
N ASN A 106 8.86 -5.06 -5.88
CA ASN A 106 7.61 -5.83 -5.93
C ASN A 106 7.49 -6.63 -7.23
N GLU A 107 7.93 -6.07 -8.36
CA GLU A 107 7.94 -6.79 -9.64
C GLU A 107 8.91 -7.98 -9.62
N GLU A 108 10.09 -7.80 -9.04
CA GLU A 108 11.07 -8.88 -8.83
C GLU A 108 10.52 -9.98 -7.91
N MET A 109 9.89 -9.61 -6.79
CA MET A 109 9.25 -10.55 -5.87
C MET A 109 8.18 -11.40 -6.57
N LEU A 110 7.32 -10.77 -7.40
CA LEU A 110 6.29 -11.46 -8.16
C LEU A 110 6.89 -12.44 -9.18
N LYS A 111 7.94 -12.02 -9.88
CA LYS A 111 8.68 -12.90 -10.81
C LYS A 111 9.29 -14.09 -10.08
N ASN A 112 9.92 -13.87 -8.92
CA ASN A 112 10.51 -14.94 -8.11
C ASN A 112 9.44 -15.95 -7.65
N LEU A 113 8.25 -15.46 -7.28
CA LEU A 113 7.10 -16.31 -6.94
C LEU A 113 6.65 -17.18 -8.13
N GLU A 114 6.56 -16.60 -9.34
CA GLU A 114 6.17 -17.33 -10.55
C GLU A 114 7.20 -18.40 -10.95
N GLU A 115 8.51 -18.10 -10.81
CA GLU A 115 9.58 -18.99 -11.23
C GLU A 115 9.92 -20.07 -10.20
N THR A 116 9.87 -19.75 -8.91
CA THR A 116 10.40 -20.62 -7.83
C THR A 116 9.39 -20.95 -6.73
N GLY A 117 8.22 -20.31 -6.71
CA GLY A 117 7.28 -20.39 -5.60
C GLY A 117 7.77 -19.71 -4.31
N ASN A 118 8.90 -18.99 -4.35
CA ASN A 118 9.51 -18.30 -3.21
C ASN A 118 9.74 -16.83 -3.55
N PRO A 119 9.26 -15.86 -2.75
CA PRO A 119 9.48 -14.43 -3.00
C PRO A 119 10.97 -14.02 -3.03
N PHE A 120 11.86 -14.80 -2.42
CA PHE A 120 13.29 -14.53 -2.41
C PHE A 120 14.07 -15.14 -3.60
N GLY A 121 13.40 -15.88 -4.50
CA GLY A 121 14.01 -16.44 -5.71
C GLY A 121 14.92 -17.66 -5.51
N ASN A 122 15.07 -18.13 -4.27
CA ASN A 122 15.78 -19.38 -3.98
C ASN A 122 14.81 -20.56 -4.03
N ASN A 123 15.26 -21.72 -4.50
CA ASN A 123 14.45 -22.93 -4.40
C ASN A 123 14.24 -23.27 -2.91
N PRO A 124 13.00 -23.48 -2.44
CA PRO A 124 12.80 -23.94 -1.08
C PRO A 124 13.51 -25.29 -0.92
N PRO A 125 14.18 -25.55 0.21
CA PRO A 125 14.74 -26.88 0.47
C PRO A 125 13.61 -27.91 0.29
N LYS A 126 13.88 -28.99 -0.46
CA LYS A 126 12.97 -30.14 -0.51
C LYS A 126 12.79 -30.57 0.94
N GLY A 127 11.57 -30.44 1.48
CA GLY A 127 11.32 -30.62 2.90
C GLY A 127 11.93 -31.92 3.40
N GLU A 128 12.92 -31.81 4.28
CA GLU A 128 13.13 -32.84 5.30
C GLU A 128 11.83 -32.86 6.12
N GLU A 129 11.34 -34.06 6.45
CA GLU A 129 10.05 -34.28 7.10
C GLU A 129 9.74 -33.17 8.12
N LEU A 130 8.70 -32.37 7.83
CA LEU A 130 8.19 -31.41 8.80
C LEU A 130 7.55 -32.22 9.93
N PHE A 131 8.35 -32.57 10.93
CA PHE A 131 7.85 -33.16 12.15
C PHE A 131 6.93 -32.13 12.81
N CYS A 132 5.63 -32.39 12.70
CA CYS A 132 4.63 -31.72 13.51
C CYS A 132 4.81 -32.24 14.94
N CYS A 133 5.36 -31.39 15.82
CA CYS A 133 5.44 -31.66 17.26
C CYS A 133 4.06 -31.85 17.88
#